data_AF-A0AAV1RLB0-F1
#
_entry.id   AF-A0AAV1RLB0-F1
#
_cell.length_a   1.000
_cell.length_b   1.000
_cell.length_c   1.000
_cell.angle_alpha   90.00
_cell.angle_beta   90.00
_cell.angle_gamma   90.00
#
_symmetry.space_group_name_H-M   'P 1'
#
loop_
_entity.id
_entity.type
_entity.pdbx_description
1 polymer ?
#
loop_
_entity_poly.entity_id
_entity_poly.type
_entity_poly.pdbx_seq_one_letter_code
_entity_poly.pdbx_strand_id
1 'polypeptide(L)'
;MSPQQQQKRSPITPTRLMITSPTHSANLTSITPTRLMMNSPCDFGVQSPNPMQQQQLRGFSMWPHTANRSTISPQPVALGELEFRKAFIILSYIGGRSVEQFLSADQIRGFKDPTMGVFEQEIWEAFGFECGYIKQKDLIEKRTTYPCSQQRNTKPSMSLFQGPNLTTKQNFLQRTLGDDNILLVTFEEEVTDERAPATNSGDHYSLKYRTILKEGILVGLRHASINEQDYVLCGKTVRQARALFMHVDNLSSLSKYMARFSLILSKTLNVEVDLSSVVIETISNVECQDEDGNVVYDKDGKARIHKDGTGFISLDLALKCPKNVFKGNCKNASIVERLFNERDLESRQGEPPLLIQFRLFEHGRAVKGTFLVNKKPKKAHLSKNLIALLSYGGVPAEFLMGLLDDALGNSYRVLSDPLAALRVALNYGEMDNNLVTEIILTGIPLEESYLQHRLSSWMKEETKSLKGFKIPVPESYYLMGTVDPTGLLKRDEVCVILDNGHVSGEVLVYRNPGSHFGDIHVLKATYVKPLLDFVGYAKFAIFFPCKGPRSLADEMAEGDFDGDMFFVSINRQVV
;
A
#
# COMPACT_ATOMS: atom_id res chain seq x y z
N MET A 1 -51.26 -17.14 -12.06
CA MET A 1 -50.26 -18.07 -12.63
C MET A 1 -49.40 -17.28 -13.60
N SER A 2 -48.09 -17.31 -13.41
CA SER A 2 -47.09 -16.87 -14.40
C SER A 2 -46.51 -18.13 -15.07
N PRO A 3 -45.57 -18.06 -16.05
CA PRO A 3 -45.21 -16.95 -16.94
C PRO A 3 -45.06 -17.41 -18.43
N GLN A 4 -44.43 -16.53 -19.24
CA GLN A 4 -43.53 -16.78 -20.39
C GLN A 4 -44.15 -16.53 -21.79
N GLN A 5 -43.45 -15.98 -22.78
CA GLN A 5 -42.01 -15.64 -22.90
C GLN A 5 -41.81 -14.54 -23.97
N GLN A 6 -40.94 -13.55 -23.74
CA GLN A 6 -40.27 -12.81 -24.82
C GLN A 6 -38.85 -12.46 -24.38
N GLN A 7 -37.85 -12.77 -25.21
CA GLN A 7 -36.44 -12.73 -24.83
C GLN A 7 -35.64 -11.70 -25.63
N LYS A 8 -34.87 -10.88 -24.89
CA LYS A 8 -33.57 -10.28 -25.25
C LYS A 8 -33.42 -9.56 -26.59
N ARG A 9 -33.10 -8.27 -26.48
CA ARG A 9 -31.74 -7.75 -26.79
C ARG A 9 -31.43 -6.57 -25.87
N SER A 10 -30.25 -6.59 -25.24
CA SER A 10 -29.65 -5.43 -24.56
C SER A 10 -28.32 -5.12 -25.24
N PRO A 11 -28.00 -3.85 -25.56
CA PRO A 11 -26.67 -3.49 -26.03
C PRO A 11 -25.70 -3.53 -24.83
N ILE A 12 -24.58 -4.24 -24.99
CA ILE A 12 -23.50 -4.28 -24.00
C ILE A 12 -22.57 -3.11 -24.30
N THR A 13 -22.51 -2.13 -23.40
CA THR A 13 -21.53 -1.05 -23.43
C THR A 13 -20.14 -1.62 -23.07
N PRO A 14 -19.06 -1.30 -23.80
CA PRO A 14 -17.73 -1.88 -23.54
C PRO A 14 -17.07 -1.35 -22.26
N THR A 15 -16.31 -2.23 -21.59
CA THR A 15 -15.52 -1.95 -20.37
C THR A 15 -14.40 -0.95 -20.64
N ARG A 16 -14.27 0.10 -19.81
CA ARG A 16 -13.37 1.24 -20.05
C ARG A 16 -12.64 1.70 -18.78
N LEU A 17 -11.33 1.89 -18.90
CA LEU A 17 -10.42 2.38 -17.85
C LEU A 17 -9.72 3.63 -18.39
N MET A 18 -9.92 4.78 -17.75
CA MET A 18 -9.31 6.06 -18.13
C MET A 18 -8.27 6.50 -17.10
N ILE A 19 -7.06 6.86 -17.56
CA ILE A 19 -5.89 7.08 -16.71
C ILE A 19 -5.14 8.34 -17.16
N THR A 20 -4.67 9.18 -16.24
CA THR A 20 -3.85 10.36 -16.61
C THR A 20 -2.47 9.98 -17.12
N SER A 21 -1.88 10.88 -17.91
CA SER A 21 -0.59 10.63 -18.58
C SER A 21 0.56 10.68 -17.57
N PRO A 22 1.43 9.65 -17.47
CA PRO A 22 2.68 9.78 -16.73
C PRO A 22 3.57 10.85 -17.39
N THR A 23 4.31 11.57 -16.57
CA THR A 23 4.99 12.84 -16.91
C THR A 23 6.15 12.68 -17.88
N HIS A 24 5.86 12.78 -19.19
CA HIS A 24 6.80 13.10 -20.28
C HIS A 24 6.09 13.95 -21.36
N SER A 25 6.87 14.77 -22.09
CA SER A 25 6.41 15.90 -22.91
C SER A 25 5.83 15.55 -24.31
N ALA A 26 5.16 16.54 -24.91
CA ALA A 26 4.24 16.46 -26.08
C ALA A 26 4.89 16.12 -27.45
N ASN A 27 4.12 15.79 -28.51
CA ASN A 27 3.37 16.72 -29.38
C ASN A 27 2.11 16.13 -30.08
N LEU A 28 1.29 16.98 -30.72
CA LEU A 28 -0.03 16.71 -31.34
C LEU A 28 0.07 16.43 -32.88
N THR A 29 -0.97 16.21 -33.73
CA THR A 29 -2.44 16.46 -33.66
C THR A 29 -3.27 15.60 -34.64
N SER A 30 -4.59 15.49 -34.37
CA SER A 30 -5.75 15.28 -35.27
C SER A 30 -5.89 14.07 -36.25
N ILE A 31 -6.85 13.20 -35.87
CA ILE A 31 -7.87 12.46 -36.67
C ILE A 31 -7.43 11.38 -37.71
N THR A 32 -7.92 10.16 -37.41
CA THR A 32 -7.95 8.82 -38.07
C THR A 32 -7.94 8.65 -39.61
N PRO A 33 -7.63 7.43 -40.15
CA PRO A 33 -7.15 6.19 -39.48
C PRO A 33 -5.94 5.45 -40.14
N THR A 34 -5.40 4.47 -39.39
CA THR A 34 -4.56 3.34 -39.84
C THR A 34 -3.06 3.57 -40.12
N ARG A 35 -2.28 2.50 -39.84
CA ARG A 35 -0.86 2.21 -40.16
C ARG A 35 0.24 2.82 -39.29
N LEU A 36 0.88 1.89 -38.58
CA LEU A 36 2.23 1.95 -38.03
C LEU A 36 3.25 2.05 -39.18
N MET A 37 4.04 3.12 -39.24
CA MET A 37 5.35 3.15 -39.92
C MET A 37 6.34 4.02 -39.15
N MET A 38 7.53 3.46 -38.91
CA MET A 38 8.72 4.24 -38.52
C MET A 38 9.30 4.94 -39.75
N ASN A 39 10.11 5.98 -39.56
CA ASN A 39 11.33 6.15 -40.34
C ASN A 39 12.37 7.03 -39.64
N SER A 40 13.64 6.80 -39.98
CA SER A 40 14.85 7.50 -39.54
C SER A 40 15.36 8.42 -40.69
N PRO A 41 16.64 8.82 -40.73
CA PRO A 41 17.39 9.72 -39.83
C PRO A 41 17.74 11.05 -40.56
N CYS A 42 18.74 11.78 -40.02
CA CYS A 42 19.59 12.87 -40.58
C CYS A 42 19.46 14.19 -39.81
N ASP A 43 20.47 15.05 -39.68
CA ASP A 43 21.94 14.99 -39.52
C ASP A 43 22.40 16.47 -39.33
N PHE A 44 23.70 16.72 -39.15
CA PHE A 44 24.36 18.03 -38.91
C PHE A 44 24.19 18.63 -37.49
N GLY A 45 25.25 19.10 -36.82
CA GLY A 45 26.65 19.19 -37.23
C GLY A 45 27.63 19.30 -36.05
N VAL A 46 28.90 18.99 -36.34
CA VAL A 46 29.97 18.73 -35.37
C VAL A 46 30.58 20.00 -34.77
N GLN A 47 30.73 20.04 -33.44
CA GLN A 47 31.96 20.49 -32.78
C GLN A 47 32.29 19.59 -31.58
N SER A 48 33.53 19.14 -31.52
CA SER A 48 34.04 18.15 -30.55
C SER A 48 34.77 18.79 -29.37
N PRO A 49 34.58 18.28 -28.14
CA PRO A 49 35.60 18.29 -27.10
C PRO A 49 36.24 16.90 -26.88
N ASN A 50 37.46 16.91 -26.34
CA ASN A 50 38.39 15.78 -26.33
C ASN A 50 37.98 14.56 -25.49
N PRO A 51 38.52 13.36 -25.79
CA PRO A 51 38.14 12.12 -25.13
C PRO A 51 38.67 12.03 -23.69
N MET A 52 37.76 11.94 -22.72
CA MET A 52 38.11 11.34 -21.43
C MET A 52 38.40 9.85 -21.62
N GLN A 53 39.53 9.41 -21.05
CA GLN A 53 40.09 8.09 -21.29
C GLN A 53 39.10 6.96 -20.96
N GLN A 54 38.83 6.12 -21.95
CA GLN A 54 38.25 4.81 -21.71
C GLN A 54 39.25 3.98 -20.90
N GLN A 55 39.08 3.93 -19.57
CA GLN A 55 39.64 2.81 -18.82
C GLN A 55 38.94 1.55 -19.30
N GLN A 56 39.72 0.69 -19.97
CA GLN A 56 39.27 -0.59 -20.47
C GLN A 56 38.63 -1.40 -19.33
N LEU A 57 37.30 -1.55 -19.38
CA LEU A 57 36.64 -2.71 -18.80
C LEU A 57 37.10 -3.93 -19.60
N ARG A 58 38.29 -4.44 -19.27
CA ARG A 58 38.76 -5.75 -19.73
C ARG A 58 37.64 -6.75 -19.45
N GLY A 59 37.36 -7.60 -20.43
CA GLY A 59 36.39 -8.68 -20.23
C GLY A 59 36.78 -9.51 -19.01
N PHE A 60 35.94 -9.47 -17.97
CA PHE A 60 36.15 -10.31 -16.79
C PHE A 60 35.75 -11.74 -17.16
N SER A 61 36.78 -12.50 -17.50
CA SER A 61 36.73 -13.92 -17.79
C SER A 61 36.11 -14.71 -16.63
N MET A 62 35.33 -15.74 -17.00
CA MET A 62 35.19 -17.04 -16.33
C MET A 62 35.72 -17.16 -14.89
N TRP A 63 34.77 -17.43 -13.98
CA TRP A 63 34.86 -18.42 -12.91
C TRP A 63 36.24 -18.70 -12.29
N PRO A 64 36.46 -18.39 -11.01
CA PRO A 64 37.24 -19.27 -10.16
C PRO A 64 36.42 -20.54 -9.91
N HIS A 65 36.57 -21.55 -10.78
CA HIS A 65 36.35 -22.93 -10.34
C HIS A 65 37.23 -23.20 -9.11
N THR A 66 36.79 -24.08 -8.21
CA THR A 66 37.45 -24.47 -6.94
C THR A 66 37.41 -23.43 -5.80
N ALA A 67 36.20 -23.11 -5.34
CA ALA A 67 35.96 -23.28 -3.91
C ALA A 67 35.92 -24.80 -3.61
N ASN A 68 36.68 -25.27 -2.61
CA ASN A 68 36.79 -26.70 -2.32
C ASN A 68 35.43 -27.29 -1.89
N ARG A 69 34.84 -28.18 -2.71
CA ARG A 69 33.61 -28.92 -2.38
C ARG A 69 33.79 -29.98 -1.27
N SER A 70 34.95 -30.05 -0.63
CA SER A 70 35.40 -31.19 0.19
C SER A 70 35.16 -31.05 1.70
N THR A 71 34.55 -29.96 2.18
CA THR A 71 34.16 -29.80 3.61
C THR A 71 32.86 -29.02 3.77
N ILE A 72 31.80 -29.44 3.06
CA ILE A 72 30.42 -29.02 3.36
C ILE A 72 29.81 -30.10 4.25
N SER A 73 29.21 -29.74 5.39
CA SER A 73 28.47 -30.68 6.23
C SER A 73 27.32 -31.32 5.42
N PRO A 74 26.96 -32.60 5.66
CA PRO A 74 25.92 -33.25 4.88
C PRO A 74 24.53 -32.63 5.08
N GLN A 75 24.31 -31.87 6.16
CA GLN A 75 23.06 -31.15 6.47
C GLN A 75 22.74 -30.01 5.48
N PRO A 76 23.62 -29.02 5.22
CA PRO A 76 23.44 -28.06 4.12
C PRO A 76 23.13 -28.70 2.77
N VAL A 77 23.78 -29.83 2.44
CA VAL A 77 23.51 -30.58 1.20
C VAL A 77 22.08 -31.10 1.18
N ALA A 78 21.64 -31.77 2.25
CA ALA A 78 20.28 -32.25 2.39
C ALA A 78 19.24 -31.11 2.37
N LEU A 79 19.53 -29.93 2.93
CA LEU A 79 18.67 -28.75 2.80
C LEU A 79 18.55 -28.26 1.35
N GLY A 80 19.62 -28.38 0.57
CA GLY A 80 19.60 -28.08 -0.87
C GLY A 80 18.79 -29.06 -1.72
N GLU A 81 18.56 -30.28 -1.23
CA GLU A 81 17.74 -31.32 -1.88
C GLU A 81 16.22 -31.10 -1.69
N LEU A 82 15.83 -30.16 -0.82
CA LEU A 82 14.43 -29.82 -0.51
C LEU A 82 13.88 -28.69 -1.41
N GLU A 83 12.55 -28.57 -1.40
CA GLU A 83 11.87 -27.36 -1.86
C GLU A 83 12.30 -26.15 -1.02
N PHE A 84 12.45 -24.98 -1.66
CA PHE A 84 12.91 -23.75 -1.00
C PHE A 84 12.07 -23.43 0.24
N ARG A 85 10.73 -23.55 0.13
CA ARG A 85 9.81 -23.34 1.26
C ARG A 85 10.14 -24.23 2.46
N LYS A 86 10.40 -25.53 2.25
CA LYS A 86 10.72 -26.48 3.33
C LYS A 86 12.07 -26.17 3.97
N ALA A 87 13.10 -25.93 3.16
CA ALA A 87 14.42 -25.55 3.66
C ALA A 87 14.37 -24.24 4.46
N PHE A 88 13.62 -23.24 3.98
CA PHE A 88 13.40 -21.97 4.67
C PHE A 88 12.68 -22.17 6.00
N ILE A 89 11.61 -22.95 6.06
CA ILE A 89 10.84 -23.23 7.29
C ILE A 89 11.72 -23.89 8.36
N ILE A 90 12.55 -24.88 7.99
CA ILE A 90 13.52 -25.48 8.92
C ILE A 90 14.43 -24.39 9.53
N LEU A 91 15.01 -23.53 8.68
CA LEU A 91 15.89 -22.44 9.15
C LEU A 91 15.13 -21.39 9.99
N SER A 92 13.87 -21.08 9.64
CA SER A 92 13.00 -20.17 10.39
C SER A 92 12.58 -20.68 11.76
N TYR A 93 12.53 -22.00 11.98
CA TYR A 93 12.21 -22.58 13.29
C TYR A 93 13.45 -22.83 14.15
N ILE A 94 14.60 -23.11 13.51
CA ILE A 94 15.89 -23.26 14.20
C ILE A 94 16.40 -21.91 14.74
N GLY A 95 16.09 -20.79 14.07
CA GLY A 95 16.25 -19.44 14.61
C GLY A 95 17.69 -18.95 14.72
N GLY A 96 18.46 -19.14 13.65
CA GLY A 96 19.87 -18.74 13.59
C GLY A 96 20.83 -19.64 14.37
N ARG A 97 20.31 -20.71 15.02
CA ARG A 97 21.13 -21.80 15.60
C ARG A 97 21.69 -22.69 14.46
N SER A 98 22.71 -23.49 14.75
CA SER A 98 23.33 -24.39 13.75
C SER A 98 22.43 -25.60 13.49
N VAL A 99 22.14 -25.88 12.21
CA VAL A 99 21.27 -27.00 11.81
C VAL A 99 21.83 -28.34 12.26
N GLU A 100 23.17 -28.47 12.24
CA GLU A 100 23.92 -29.64 12.68
C GLU A 100 23.72 -30.00 14.17
N GLN A 101 23.22 -29.06 14.99
CA GLN A 101 22.91 -29.31 16.41
C GLN A 101 21.53 -29.95 16.62
N PHE A 102 20.63 -29.86 15.63
CA PHE A 102 19.21 -30.23 15.78
C PHE A 102 18.72 -31.28 14.78
N LEU A 103 19.37 -31.39 13.61
CA LEU A 103 18.95 -32.31 12.54
C LEU A 103 20.15 -33.05 11.92
N SER A 104 19.97 -34.34 11.69
CA SER A 104 20.84 -35.14 10.80
C SER A 104 20.46 -34.94 9.33
N ALA A 105 21.38 -35.24 8.42
CA ALA A 105 21.13 -35.11 6.98
C ALA A 105 19.98 -36.02 6.49
N ASP A 106 19.81 -37.20 7.10
CA ASP A 106 18.78 -38.15 6.69
C ASP A 106 17.39 -37.78 7.23
N GLN A 107 17.31 -37.16 8.42
CA GLN A 107 16.08 -36.51 8.88
C GLN A 107 15.66 -35.37 7.93
N ILE A 108 16.62 -34.55 7.48
CA ILE A 108 16.34 -33.46 6.52
C ILE A 108 15.81 -34.02 5.21
N ARG A 109 16.38 -35.13 4.69
CA ARG A 109 15.86 -35.82 3.51
C ARG A 109 14.47 -36.43 3.71
N GLY A 110 14.16 -36.92 4.91
CA GLY A 110 12.83 -37.43 5.26
C GLY A 110 11.71 -36.41 5.03
N PHE A 111 12.00 -35.11 5.17
CA PHE A 111 11.04 -34.03 4.91
C PHE A 111 10.76 -33.74 3.43
N LYS A 112 11.40 -34.45 2.49
CA LYS A 112 11.24 -34.21 1.04
C LYS A 112 9.84 -34.52 0.55
N ASP A 113 9.28 -35.67 0.95
CA ASP A 113 8.03 -36.21 0.40
C ASP A 113 6.72 -35.82 1.13
N PRO A 114 6.70 -35.51 2.45
CA PRO A 114 5.47 -35.08 3.14
C PRO A 114 4.82 -33.84 2.53
N THR A 115 3.49 -33.75 2.61
CA THR A 115 2.75 -32.54 2.20
C THR A 115 3.08 -31.36 3.11
N MET A 116 2.92 -30.12 2.63
CA MET A 116 3.31 -28.93 3.38
C MET A 116 2.65 -28.82 4.76
N GLY A 117 1.35 -29.16 4.90
CA GLY A 117 0.67 -29.14 6.20
C GLY A 117 1.22 -30.17 7.20
N VAL A 118 1.53 -31.39 6.74
CA VAL A 118 2.14 -32.43 7.58
C VAL A 118 3.56 -32.03 7.99
N PHE A 119 4.36 -31.56 7.04
CA PHE A 119 5.71 -31.07 7.28
C PHE A 119 5.77 -29.87 8.23
N GLU A 120 4.92 -28.86 8.07
CA GLU A 120 4.88 -27.70 8.98
C GLU A 120 4.45 -28.10 10.40
N GLN A 121 3.57 -29.11 10.53
CA GLN A 121 3.22 -29.69 11.83
C GLN A 121 4.40 -30.44 12.47
N GLU A 122 5.09 -31.32 11.73
CA GLU A 122 6.27 -32.06 12.22
C GLU A 122 7.37 -31.11 12.70
N ILE A 123 7.66 -30.04 11.93
CA ILE A 123 8.64 -29.01 12.30
C ILE A 123 8.18 -28.19 13.51
N TRP A 124 6.88 -27.93 13.65
CA TRP A 124 6.33 -27.27 14.84
C TRP A 124 6.44 -28.13 16.10
N GLU A 125 6.09 -29.41 16.02
CA GLU A 125 6.20 -30.34 17.14
C GLU A 125 7.66 -30.55 17.57
N ALA A 126 8.61 -30.56 16.62
CA ALA A 126 10.03 -30.69 16.89
C ALA A 126 10.71 -29.41 17.44
N PHE A 127 10.37 -28.22 16.91
CA PHE A 127 11.14 -26.98 17.15
C PHE A 127 10.32 -25.75 17.51
N GLY A 128 9.00 -25.75 17.31
CA GLY A 128 8.13 -24.58 17.45
C GLY A 128 8.08 -24.02 18.87
N PHE A 129 8.12 -24.89 19.89
CA PHE A 129 8.11 -24.49 21.30
C PHE A 129 9.41 -23.80 21.74
N GLU A 130 10.57 -24.17 21.17
CA GLU A 130 11.86 -23.55 21.50
C GLU A 130 12.11 -22.25 20.72
N CYS A 131 11.51 -22.12 19.52
CA CYS A 131 11.67 -20.98 18.63
C CYS A 131 11.25 -19.66 19.30
N GLY A 132 10.15 -19.65 20.06
CA GLY A 132 9.71 -18.52 20.88
C GLY A 132 9.14 -17.30 20.13
N TYR A 133 9.40 -17.13 18.81
CA TYR A 133 8.87 -16.03 18.00
C TYR A 133 7.86 -16.44 16.91
N ILE A 134 7.76 -17.71 16.53
CA ILE A 134 6.67 -18.24 15.70
C ILE A 134 5.54 -18.74 16.61
N LYS A 135 4.26 -18.47 16.28
CA LYS A 135 3.12 -18.88 17.12
C LYS A 135 2.29 -19.95 16.43
N GLN A 136 1.68 -20.85 17.20
CA GLN A 136 0.89 -21.98 16.69
C GLN A 136 -0.27 -21.54 15.75
N LYS A 137 -0.79 -20.33 15.91
CA LYS A 137 -1.82 -19.75 15.03
C LYS A 137 -1.33 -19.42 13.60
N ASP A 138 -0.01 -19.43 13.38
CA ASP A 138 0.62 -19.11 12.10
C ASP A 138 0.78 -20.37 11.20
N LEU A 139 0.35 -21.55 11.69
CA LEU A 139 0.47 -22.89 11.03
C LEU A 139 -0.58 -23.20 9.95
N ILE A 140 -1.48 -22.28 9.62
CA ILE A 140 -2.65 -22.59 8.76
C ILE A 140 -2.30 -22.40 7.28
N GLU A 141 -2.48 -23.46 6.48
CA GLU A 141 -2.23 -23.47 5.02
C GLU A 141 -2.79 -22.25 4.27
N LYS A 142 -1.92 -21.29 3.92
CA LYS A 142 -2.02 -20.41 2.73
C LYS A 142 -0.71 -19.63 2.48
N ARG A 143 -0.66 -18.95 1.33
CA ARG A 143 0.55 -18.48 0.63
C ARG A 143 1.54 -17.66 1.47
N THR A 144 2.81 -17.83 1.13
CA THR A 144 3.97 -17.53 1.97
C THR A 144 4.74 -16.30 1.51
N THR A 145 5.23 -15.50 2.45
CA THR A 145 6.34 -14.56 2.19
C THR A 145 7.56 -14.97 2.99
N TYR A 146 8.76 -14.72 2.44
CA TYR A 146 10.06 -15.16 2.97
C TYR A 146 10.88 -13.98 3.54
N PRO A 147 10.57 -13.53 4.78
CA PRO A 147 11.31 -12.48 5.47
C PRO A 147 12.62 -12.98 6.11
N CYS A 148 13.69 -12.24 5.91
CA CYS A 148 15.01 -12.50 6.47
C CYS A 148 15.55 -11.22 7.12
N SER A 149 16.13 -11.33 8.31
CA SER A 149 16.77 -10.22 9.03
C SER A 149 18.26 -10.47 9.22
N GLN A 150 19.11 -9.50 8.86
CA GLN A 150 20.56 -9.59 9.06
C GLN A 150 20.97 -8.85 10.33
N GLN A 151 21.60 -9.58 11.27
CA GLN A 151 22.00 -9.03 12.57
C GLN A 151 23.30 -8.21 12.52
N ARG A 152 23.41 -7.28 13.48
CA ARG A 152 24.41 -6.21 13.57
C ARG A 152 25.89 -6.59 13.31
N ASN A 153 26.36 -7.74 13.81
CA ASN A 153 27.79 -8.08 13.92
C ASN A 153 28.17 -9.47 13.37
N THR A 154 27.33 -10.06 12.51
CA THR A 154 27.53 -11.45 12.05
C THR A 154 28.14 -11.52 10.66
N LYS A 155 28.85 -12.63 10.36
CA LYS A 155 29.23 -12.96 8.97
C LYS A 155 27.97 -13.01 8.09
N PRO A 156 28.05 -12.76 6.77
CA PRO A 156 26.87 -12.82 5.88
C PRO A 156 26.11 -14.16 5.92
N SER A 157 26.72 -15.22 6.43
CA SER A 157 26.12 -16.53 6.69
C SER A 157 25.19 -16.63 7.92
N MET A 158 25.15 -15.64 8.82
CA MET A 158 24.32 -15.66 10.04
C MET A 158 23.14 -14.71 9.90
N SER A 159 22.21 -15.15 9.06
CA SER A 159 20.91 -14.51 8.83
C SER A 159 19.85 -15.10 9.76
N LEU A 160 19.05 -14.25 10.41
CA LEU A 160 17.86 -14.69 11.14
C LEU A 160 16.69 -14.75 10.16
N PHE A 161 16.37 -15.96 9.70
CA PHE A 161 15.16 -16.22 8.93
C PHE A 161 13.94 -16.07 9.85
N GLN A 162 13.10 -15.09 9.56
CA GLN A 162 11.85 -14.93 10.29
C GLN A 162 10.85 -15.99 9.80
N GLY A 163 9.84 -16.30 10.61
CA GLY A 163 8.79 -17.25 10.21
C GLY A 163 8.12 -16.87 8.88
N PRO A 164 7.63 -17.84 8.09
CA PRO A 164 6.86 -17.57 6.89
C PRO A 164 5.67 -16.65 7.21
N ASN A 165 5.71 -15.40 6.74
CA ASN A 165 4.67 -14.44 7.06
C ASN A 165 3.44 -14.67 6.16
N LEU A 166 2.32 -15.06 6.76
CA LEU A 166 1.03 -15.25 6.09
C LEU A 166 0.50 -13.92 5.55
N THR A 167 0.31 -13.81 4.24
CA THR A 167 -0.29 -12.59 3.65
C THR A 167 -1.06 -12.90 2.37
N THR A 168 -2.29 -12.36 2.28
CA THR A 168 -3.12 -12.42 1.06
C THR A 168 -2.64 -11.49 -0.06
N LYS A 169 -1.61 -10.67 0.20
CA LYS A 169 -1.06 -9.67 -0.72
C LYS A 169 0.25 -10.15 -1.33
N GLN A 170 0.46 -9.78 -2.58
CA GLN A 170 1.74 -9.94 -3.29
C GLN A 170 2.13 -8.61 -3.90
N ASN A 171 3.44 -8.34 -3.99
CA ASN A 171 3.97 -7.29 -4.84
C ASN A 171 4.06 -7.76 -6.31
N PHE A 172 4.39 -6.87 -7.24
CA PHE A 172 4.42 -7.23 -8.66
C PHE A 172 5.63 -8.11 -9.04
N LEU A 173 6.75 -8.02 -8.33
CA LEU A 173 7.87 -8.98 -8.50
C LEU A 173 7.40 -10.40 -8.18
N GLN A 174 6.72 -10.60 -7.05
CA GLN A 174 6.21 -11.90 -6.61
C GLN A 174 5.26 -12.53 -7.63
N ARG A 175 4.38 -11.72 -8.24
CA ARG A 175 3.48 -12.18 -9.32
C ARG A 175 4.21 -12.54 -10.62
N THR A 176 5.36 -11.91 -10.88
CA THR A 176 6.11 -12.07 -12.13
C THR A 176 7.16 -13.18 -12.04
N LEU A 177 7.81 -13.34 -10.88
CA LEU A 177 8.92 -14.27 -10.66
C LEU A 177 8.50 -15.51 -9.85
N GLY A 178 7.37 -15.47 -9.14
CA GLY A 178 6.99 -16.45 -8.12
C GLY A 178 7.50 -16.09 -6.73
N ASP A 179 6.76 -16.49 -5.68
CA ASP A 179 7.10 -16.17 -4.28
C ASP A 179 8.43 -16.79 -3.85
N ASP A 180 8.72 -18.03 -4.27
CA ASP A 180 9.93 -18.78 -3.91
C ASP A 180 11.22 -18.20 -4.53
N ASN A 181 11.10 -17.31 -5.51
CA ASN A 181 12.22 -16.67 -6.21
C ASN A 181 12.58 -15.29 -5.62
N ILE A 182 12.03 -14.94 -4.45
CA ILE A 182 12.21 -13.63 -3.81
C ILE A 182 12.43 -13.78 -2.30
N LEU A 183 13.63 -13.39 -1.85
CA LEU A 183 13.99 -13.24 -0.45
C LEU A 183 13.89 -11.75 -0.04
N LEU A 184 13.10 -11.44 0.99
CA LEU A 184 13.02 -10.07 1.52
C LEU A 184 14.00 -9.90 2.68
N VAL A 185 15.07 -9.14 2.45
CA VAL A 185 16.14 -8.92 3.45
C VAL A 185 15.97 -7.57 4.12
N THR A 186 15.71 -7.59 5.44
CA THR A 186 15.70 -6.42 6.31
C THR A 186 17.05 -6.32 7.03
N PHE A 187 17.62 -5.12 7.06
CA PHE A 187 18.83 -4.83 7.83
C PHE A 187 18.40 -4.13 9.12
N GLU A 188 18.93 -4.58 10.26
CA GLU A 188 18.74 -3.84 11.51
C GLU A 188 19.44 -2.48 11.39
N GLU A 189 18.68 -1.40 11.58
CA GLU A 189 19.24 -0.05 11.61
C GLU A 189 20.19 0.09 12.81
N GLU A 190 21.31 0.78 12.60
CA GLU A 190 22.16 1.20 13.69
C GLU A 190 21.39 2.18 14.57
N VAL A 191 21.17 1.83 15.84
CA VAL A 191 20.78 2.82 16.86
C VAL A 191 21.90 3.85 16.89
N THR A 192 21.62 5.03 16.34
CA THR A 192 22.54 6.17 16.36
C THR A 192 22.70 6.62 17.80
N ASP A 193 23.79 6.18 18.43
CA ASP A 193 24.25 6.78 19.67
C ASP A 193 24.64 8.22 19.35
N GLU A 194 23.87 9.19 19.84
CA GLU A 194 23.98 10.63 19.52
C GLU A 194 25.33 11.25 19.90
N ARG A 195 26.24 10.45 20.48
CA ARG A 195 27.58 10.83 20.94
C ARG A 195 28.72 10.32 20.05
N ALA A 196 28.44 9.50 19.03
CA ALA A 196 29.47 9.07 18.08
C ALA A 196 29.72 10.14 17.01
N PRO A 197 30.99 10.46 16.67
CA PRO A 197 31.27 11.38 15.57
C PRO A 197 30.79 10.77 14.24
N ALA A 198 30.15 11.60 13.41
CA ALA A 198 29.57 11.21 12.13
C ALA A 198 30.64 10.70 11.15
N THR A 199 30.93 9.41 11.21
CA THR A 199 31.66 8.67 10.17
C THR A 199 30.68 8.32 9.06
N ASN A 200 31.14 8.33 7.80
CA ASN A 200 30.29 8.25 6.60
C ASN A 200 29.40 6.98 6.58
N SER A 201 28.18 7.09 7.09
CA SER A 201 27.24 5.97 7.21
C SER A 201 26.88 5.35 5.84
N GLY A 202 26.85 6.15 4.78
CA GLY A 202 26.57 5.69 3.41
C GLY A 202 27.57 4.65 2.87
N ASP A 203 28.85 4.78 3.20
CA ASP A 203 29.89 3.87 2.68
C ASP A 203 29.75 2.46 3.28
N HIS A 204 29.40 2.36 4.57
CA HIS A 204 29.23 1.09 5.29
C HIS A 204 28.08 0.25 4.73
N TYR A 205 26.92 0.86 4.48
CA TYR A 205 25.80 0.17 3.82
C TYR A 205 26.15 -0.20 2.37
N SER A 206 26.83 0.67 1.62
CA SER A 206 27.26 0.36 0.25
C SER A 206 28.15 -0.88 0.18
N LEU A 207 29.04 -1.06 1.17
CA LEU A 207 29.92 -2.21 1.26
C LEU A 207 29.13 -3.48 1.61
N LYS A 208 28.24 -3.43 2.60
CA LYS A 208 27.35 -4.55 2.96
C LYS A 208 26.51 -5.02 1.76
N TYR A 209 25.88 -4.11 1.02
CA TYR A 209 25.14 -4.45 -0.20
C TYR A 209 26.04 -5.05 -1.28
N ARG A 210 27.25 -4.53 -1.49
CA ARG A 210 28.21 -5.07 -2.47
C ARG A 210 28.71 -6.46 -2.09
N THR A 211 28.89 -6.74 -0.79
CA THR A 211 29.23 -8.09 -0.30
C THR A 211 28.09 -9.05 -0.57
N ILE A 212 26.85 -8.73 -0.19
CA ILE A 212 25.67 -9.59 -0.43
C ILE A 212 25.40 -9.79 -1.93
N LEU A 213 25.60 -8.78 -2.78
CA LEU A 213 25.45 -8.94 -4.23
C LEU A 213 26.53 -9.84 -4.87
N LYS A 214 27.69 -10.02 -4.20
CA LYS A 214 28.78 -10.92 -4.64
C LYS A 214 28.67 -12.33 -4.04
N GLU A 215 28.42 -12.39 -2.73
CA GLU A 215 28.46 -13.60 -1.89
C GLU A 215 27.07 -14.21 -1.64
N GLY A 216 26.00 -13.59 -2.16
CA GLY A 216 24.62 -14.02 -1.98
C GLY A 216 24.15 -14.03 -0.53
N ILE A 217 23.02 -14.71 -0.31
CA ILE A 217 22.62 -15.24 1.01
C ILE A 217 22.34 -16.73 0.81
N LEU A 218 22.99 -17.58 1.63
CA LEU A 218 22.81 -19.03 1.55
C LEU A 218 21.53 -19.46 2.28
N VAL A 219 20.68 -20.21 1.57
CA VAL A 219 19.49 -20.90 2.09
C VAL A 219 19.64 -22.38 1.70
N GLY A 220 20.26 -23.17 2.58
CA GLY A 220 20.75 -24.50 2.23
C GLY A 220 21.91 -24.41 1.23
N LEU A 221 21.83 -25.15 0.11
CA LEU A 221 22.74 -24.97 -1.03
C LEU A 221 22.33 -23.85 -2.00
N ARG A 222 21.11 -23.31 -1.90
CA ARG A 222 20.67 -22.23 -2.80
C ARG A 222 21.29 -20.91 -2.37
N HIS A 223 21.81 -20.18 -3.33
CA HIS A 223 22.58 -18.98 -3.15
C HIS A 223 21.76 -17.81 -3.67
N ALA A 224 20.97 -17.14 -2.82
CA ALA A 224 20.08 -16.05 -3.20
C ALA A 224 20.87 -14.89 -3.83
N SER A 225 21.03 -14.96 -5.15
CA SER A 225 21.95 -14.17 -5.95
C SER A 225 21.47 -14.15 -7.40
N ILE A 226 21.63 -13.01 -8.04
CA ILE A 226 21.14 -12.76 -9.41
C ILE A 226 21.90 -13.62 -10.45
N ASN A 227 23.05 -14.20 -10.06
CA ASN A 227 23.97 -14.94 -10.93
C ASN A 227 23.85 -16.48 -10.85
N GLU A 228 22.90 -17.05 -10.07
CA GLU A 228 22.67 -18.50 -10.11
C GLU A 228 22.19 -18.94 -11.49
N GLN A 229 22.72 -20.05 -12.02
CA GLN A 229 22.45 -20.50 -13.41
C GLN A 229 20.97 -20.73 -13.70
N ASP A 230 20.18 -21.13 -12.69
CA ASP A 230 18.76 -21.43 -12.80
C ASP A 230 17.84 -20.25 -12.40
N TYR A 231 18.40 -19.11 -11.96
CA TYR A 231 17.59 -17.96 -11.58
C TYR A 231 16.97 -17.28 -12.80
N VAL A 232 15.71 -16.86 -12.71
CA VAL A 232 14.94 -16.30 -13.84
C VAL A 232 15.52 -15.00 -14.42
N LEU A 233 16.40 -14.31 -13.68
CA LEU A 233 17.15 -13.12 -14.16
C LEU A 233 18.60 -13.42 -14.56
N CYS A 234 19.05 -14.67 -14.47
CA CYS A 234 20.41 -15.08 -14.84
C CYS A 234 20.71 -14.77 -16.31
N GLY A 235 21.95 -14.34 -16.58
CA GLY A 235 22.41 -13.93 -17.90
C GLY A 235 21.73 -12.68 -18.47
N LYS A 236 20.71 -12.11 -17.81
CA LYS A 236 20.09 -10.86 -18.22
C LYS A 236 20.95 -9.68 -17.79
N THR A 237 21.18 -8.76 -18.71
CA THR A 237 21.69 -7.42 -18.35
C THR A 237 20.73 -6.72 -17.40
N VAL A 238 21.23 -5.76 -16.61
CA VAL A 238 20.39 -4.91 -15.75
C VAL A 238 19.23 -4.26 -16.52
N ARG A 239 19.46 -3.92 -17.80
CA ARG A 239 18.44 -3.42 -18.73
C ARG A 239 17.34 -4.46 -19.00
N GLN A 240 17.71 -5.66 -19.41
CA GLN A 240 16.76 -6.76 -19.67
C GLN A 240 16.00 -7.17 -18.41
N ALA A 241 16.66 -7.25 -17.25
CA ALA A 241 16.02 -7.57 -15.98
C ALA A 241 14.98 -6.51 -15.58
N ARG A 242 15.31 -5.22 -15.75
CA ARG A 242 14.37 -4.11 -15.52
C ARG A 242 13.18 -4.13 -16.49
N ALA A 243 13.44 -4.39 -17.77
CA ALA A 243 12.45 -4.42 -18.85
C ALA A 243 11.33 -5.46 -18.64
N LEU A 244 11.53 -6.49 -17.80
CA LEU A 244 10.49 -7.46 -17.42
C LEU A 244 9.37 -6.83 -16.58
N PHE A 245 9.67 -5.78 -15.81
CA PHE A 245 8.70 -5.16 -14.91
C PHE A 245 8.22 -3.79 -15.40
N MET A 246 9.10 -3.04 -16.08
CA MET A 246 8.82 -1.70 -16.57
C MET A 246 9.79 -1.32 -17.70
N HIS A 247 9.34 -0.56 -18.70
CA HIS A 247 10.22 -0.04 -19.76
C HIS A 247 11.02 1.17 -19.26
N VAL A 248 12.01 0.88 -18.41
CA VAL A 248 12.86 1.87 -17.70
C VAL A 248 13.69 2.74 -18.65
N ASP A 249 13.99 2.23 -19.84
CA ASP A 249 14.79 2.96 -20.85
C ASP A 249 14.18 4.29 -21.27
N ASN A 250 12.88 4.48 -21.03
CA ASN A 250 12.15 5.71 -21.33
C ASN A 250 12.21 6.75 -20.19
N LEU A 251 12.84 6.44 -19.05
CA LEU A 251 12.93 7.34 -17.89
C LEU A 251 14.25 8.12 -17.87
N SER A 252 14.16 9.44 -17.66
CA SER A 252 15.33 10.34 -17.74
C SER A 252 16.35 10.22 -16.60
N SER A 253 16.11 9.45 -15.53
CA SER A 253 17.04 9.31 -14.41
C SER A 253 16.83 8.05 -13.55
N LEU A 254 17.89 7.65 -12.84
CA LEU A 254 17.83 6.55 -11.87
C LEU A 254 16.91 6.87 -10.67
N SER A 255 16.80 8.14 -10.25
CA SER A 255 15.90 8.57 -9.19
C SER A 255 14.42 8.37 -9.57
N LYS A 256 14.02 8.76 -10.78
CA LYS A 256 12.68 8.50 -11.33
C LYS A 256 12.40 6.99 -11.45
N TYR A 257 13.40 6.20 -11.83
CA TYR A 257 13.29 4.73 -11.80
C TYR A 257 13.01 4.20 -10.39
N MET A 258 13.78 4.59 -9.37
CA MET A 258 13.60 4.06 -8.00
C MET A 258 12.24 4.46 -7.41
N ALA A 259 11.79 5.69 -7.66
CA ALA A 259 10.45 6.13 -7.28
C ALA A 259 9.35 5.23 -7.90
N ARG A 260 9.45 4.92 -9.19
CA ARG A 260 8.52 4.00 -9.88
C ARG A 260 8.69 2.54 -9.47
N PHE A 261 9.90 2.10 -9.11
CA PHE A 261 10.16 0.74 -8.63
C PHE A 261 9.47 0.46 -7.28
N SER A 262 9.25 1.48 -6.44
CA SER A 262 8.41 1.35 -5.23
C SER A 262 6.98 0.89 -5.53
N LEU A 263 6.43 1.20 -6.71
CA LEU A 263 5.11 0.74 -7.14
C LEU A 263 5.10 -0.78 -7.36
N ILE A 264 6.17 -1.31 -7.94
CA ILE A 264 6.40 -2.75 -8.18
C ILE A 264 6.56 -3.50 -6.85
N LEU A 265 7.22 -2.89 -5.85
CA LEU A 265 7.39 -3.46 -4.51
C LEU A 265 6.15 -3.34 -3.61
N SER A 266 5.14 -2.56 -4.00
CA SER A 266 3.91 -2.35 -3.21
C SER A 266 3.11 -3.65 -3.05
N LYS A 267 2.94 -4.14 -1.81
CA LYS A 267 2.06 -5.30 -1.51
C LYS A 267 0.60 -4.95 -1.80
N THR A 268 0.01 -5.57 -2.81
CA THR A 268 -1.38 -5.34 -3.25
C THR A 268 -2.17 -6.63 -3.35
N LEU A 269 -3.51 -6.53 -3.36
CA LEU A 269 -4.37 -7.62 -3.84
C LEU A 269 -4.41 -7.58 -5.37
N ASN A 270 -4.57 -8.74 -6.01
CA ASN A 270 -4.80 -8.80 -7.46
C ASN A 270 -6.30 -8.70 -7.74
N VAL A 271 -6.68 -7.99 -8.79
CA VAL A 271 -8.04 -8.07 -9.35
C VAL A 271 -7.90 -8.88 -10.64
N GLU A 272 -8.56 -10.04 -10.70
CA GLU A 272 -8.44 -10.95 -11.83
C GLU A 272 -9.29 -10.43 -13.00
N VAL A 273 -8.65 -9.65 -13.85
CA VAL A 273 -9.23 -9.05 -15.05
C VAL A 273 -8.30 -9.28 -16.22
N ASP A 274 -8.82 -9.88 -17.27
CA ASP A 274 -8.14 -9.93 -18.57
C ASP A 274 -8.11 -8.51 -19.16
N LEU A 275 -6.93 -7.88 -19.14
CA LEU A 275 -6.74 -6.53 -19.69
C LEU A 275 -6.97 -6.46 -21.20
N SER A 276 -6.91 -7.58 -21.95
CA SER A 276 -7.28 -7.58 -23.38
C SER A 276 -8.78 -7.29 -23.61
N SER A 277 -9.61 -7.51 -22.58
CA SER A 277 -11.04 -7.17 -22.56
C SER A 277 -11.35 -5.75 -22.03
N VAL A 278 -10.32 -4.97 -21.66
CA VAL A 278 -10.48 -3.62 -21.07
C VAL A 278 -9.96 -2.57 -22.04
N VAL A 279 -10.81 -1.60 -22.41
CA VAL A 279 -10.36 -0.45 -23.18
C VAL A 279 -9.62 0.52 -22.26
N ILE A 280 -8.31 0.66 -22.43
CA ILE A 280 -7.48 1.55 -21.61
C ILE A 280 -7.21 2.84 -22.40
N GLU A 281 -7.61 3.97 -21.83
CA GLU A 281 -7.47 5.29 -22.42
C GLU A 281 -6.63 6.21 -21.57
N THR A 282 -5.84 7.06 -22.25
CA THR A 282 -5.03 8.07 -21.60
C THR A 282 -5.74 9.42 -21.65
N ILE A 283 -6.06 9.97 -20.48
CA ILE A 283 -6.57 11.33 -20.31
C ILE A 283 -5.38 12.30 -20.40
N SER A 284 -5.53 13.37 -21.18
CA SER A 284 -4.61 14.50 -21.17
C SER A 284 -4.62 15.21 -19.81
N ASN A 285 -3.45 15.50 -19.27
CA ASN A 285 -3.35 16.31 -18.06
C ASN A 285 -3.88 17.72 -18.35
N VAL A 286 -4.55 18.34 -17.38
CA VAL A 286 -4.97 19.74 -17.46
C VAL A 286 -3.88 20.56 -16.79
N GLU A 287 -3.23 21.44 -17.55
CA GLU A 287 -2.18 22.33 -17.05
C GLU A 287 -2.77 23.45 -16.17
N CYS A 288 -2.01 23.89 -15.17
CA CYS A 288 -2.39 25.02 -14.34
C CYS A 288 -2.09 26.33 -15.07
N GLN A 289 -2.99 27.31 -14.93
CA GLN A 289 -2.93 28.59 -15.64
C GLN A 289 -2.98 29.76 -14.67
N ASP A 290 -2.18 30.80 -14.93
CA ASP A 290 -2.25 32.07 -14.20
C ASP A 290 -3.51 32.89 -14.57
N GLU A 291 -3.62 34.11 -14.01
CA GLU A 291 -4.77 35.00 -14.25
C GLU A 291 -4.85 35.50 -15.70
N ASP A 292 -3.73 35.52 -16.42
CA ASP A 292 -3.61 35.89 -17.83
C ASP A 292 -3.80 34.69 -18.79
N GLY A 293 -3.90 33.47 -18.25
CA GLY A 293 -4.07 32.22 -19.00
C GLY A 293 -2.78 31.51 -19.42
N ASN A 294 -1.60 31.97 -18.96
CA ASN A 294 -0.32 31.33 -19.27
C ASN A 294 -0.10 30.08 -18.42
N VAL A 295 0.60 29.09 -18.98
CA VAL A 295 0.96 27.85 -18.28
C VAL A 295 1.93 28.13 -17.13
N VAL A 296 1.59 27.66 -15.93
CA VAL A 296 2.43 27.80 -14.74
C VAL A 296 3.41 26.63 -14.64
N TYR A 297 4.70 26.95 -14.49
CA TYR A 297 5.78 25.98 -14.35
C TYR A 297 6.24 25.82 -12.89
N ASP A 298 6.76 24.64 -12.56
CA ASP A 298 7.45 24.36 -11.30
C ASP A 298 8.93 24.80 -11.35
N LYS A 299 9.66 24.61 -10.23
CA LYS A 299 11.07 25.00 -10.09
C LYS A 299 12.01 24.24 -11.05
N ASP A 300 11.57 23.10 -11.58
CA ASP A 300 12.32 22.27 -12.52
C ASP A 300 11.94 22.58 -13.99
N GLY A 301 11.14 23.62 -14.23
CA GLY A 301 10.69 24.02 -15.58
C GLY A 301 9.63 23.11 -16.18
N LYS A 302 8.92 22.33 -15.37
CA LYS A 302 7.83 21.44 -15.81
C LYS A 302 6.47 22.06 -15.52
N ALA A 303 5.54 21.95 -16.45
CA ALA A 303 4.18 22.47 -16.28
C ALA A 303 3.49 21.83 -15.06
N ARG A 304 2.89 22.66 -14.21
CA ARG A 304 2.01 22.23 -13.13
C ARG A 304 0.71 21.70 -13.70
N ILE A 305 0.11 20.71 -13.05
CA ILE A 305 -1.10 20.05 -13.54
C ILE A 305 -2.16 19.92 -12.44
N HIS A 306 -3.42 20.08 -12.82
CA HIS A 306 -4.56 19.85 -11.95
C HIS A 306 -4.88 18.36 -11.74
N LYS A 307 -4.41 17.47 -12.61
CA LYS A 307 -4.82 16.04 -12.66
C LYS A 307 -3.66 15.06 -12.44
N ASP A 308 -2.81 15.28 -11.43
CA ASP A 308 -1.83 14.25 -11.05
C ASP A 308 -2.48 13.12 -10.24
N GLY A 309 -2.04 11.88 -10.44
CA GLY A 309 -2.44 10.71 -9.64
C GLY A 309 -3.85 10.12 -9.82
N THR A 310 -4.76 10.74 -10.57
CA THR A 310 -6.18 10.30 -10.64
C THR A 310 -6.63 9.68 -11.99
N GLY A 311 -7.75 8.95 -11.97
CA GLY A 311 -8.37 8.31 -13.15
C GLY A 311 -9.79 7.80 -12.85
N PHE A 312 -10.43 7.19 -13.84
CA PHE A 312 -11.80 6.67 -13.75
C PHE A 312 -11.90 5.23 -14.28
N ILE A 313 -12.86 4.46 -13.76
CA ILE A 313 -13.25 3.15 -14.29
C ILE A 313 -14.73 3.07 -14.53
N SER A 314 -15.11 2.26 -15.51
CA SER A 314 -16.48 1.82 -15.70
C SER A 314 -16.97 0.96 -14.52
N LEU A 315 -18.28 1.06 -14.23
CA LEU A 315 -18.94 0.43 -13.07
C LEU A 315 -18.82 -1.10 -13.07
N ASP A 316 -18.78 -1.73 -14.25
CA ASP A 316 -18.59 -3.17 -14.43
C ASP A 316 -17.18 -3.64 -14.03
N LEU A 317 -16.15 -2.84 -14.32
CA LEU A 317 -14.78 -3.10 -13.86
C LEU A 317 -14.66 -2.87 -12.35
N ALA A 318 -15.35 -1.86 -11.82
CA ALA A 318 -15.46 -1.69 -10.37
C ALA A 318 -16.07 -2.95 -9.74
N LEU A 319 -17.24 -3.40 -10.18
CA LEU A 319 -17.94 -4.57 -9.62
C LEU A 319 -17.12 -5.88 -9.55
N LYS A 320 -16.02 -6.02 -10.30
CA LYS A 320 -15.08 -7.15 -10.20
C LYS A 320 -14.15 -7.11 -8.98
N CYS A 321 -13.94 -5.94 -8.37
CA CYS A 321 -13.08 -5.81 -7.18
C CYS A 321 -13.78 -6.39 -5.93
N PRO A 322 -13.04 -6.95 -4.94
CA PRO A 322 -13.67 -7.72 -3.88
C PRO A 322 -14.32 -6.84 -2.80
N LYS A 323 -15.58 -7.13 -2.46
CA LYS A 323 -16.46 -6.28 -1.63
C LYS A 323 -16.08 -6.19 -0.14
N ASN A 324 -15.25 -7.09 0.38
CA ASN A 324 -14.89 -7.18 1.81
C ASN A 324 -13.45 -6.73 2.12
N VAL A 325 -12.82 -5.96 1.21
CA VAL A 325 -11.43 -5.51 1.32
C VAL A 325 -11.31 -4.21 2.13
N PHE A 326 -10.55 -4.24 3.22
CA PHE A 326 -10.20 -3.06 4.01
C PHE A 326 -8.69 -2.96 4.21
N LYS A 327 -8.07 -1.86 3.76
CA LYS A 327 -6.60 -1.68 3.73
C LYS A 327 -5.86 -2.87 3.07
N GLY A 328 -6.51 -3.50 2.09
CA GLY A 328 -6.01 -4.70 1.40
C GLY A 328 -6.16 -6.01 2.18
N ASN A 329 -6.80 -6.03 3.34
CA ASN A 329 -7.10 -7.26 4.09
C ASN A 329 -8.58 -7.60 3.87
N CYS A 330 -8.90 -8.84 3.51
CA CYS A 330 -10.28 -9.32 3.45
C CYS A 330 -10.74 -9.68 4.86
N LYS A 331 -11.90 -9.15 5.30
CA LYS A 331 -12.50 -9.57 6.59
C LYS A 331 -13.41 -10.79 6.41
N ASN A 332 -13.42 -11.69 7.39
CA ASN A 332 -14.37 -12.81 7.45
C ASN A 332 -15.81 -12.30 7.65
N ALA A 333 -16.74 -12.82 6.86
CA ALA A 333 -18.16 -12.42 6.90
C ALA A 333 -18.88 -12.92 8.17
N SER A 334 -18.51 -14.08 8.70
CA SER A 334 -19.25 -14.80 9.75
C SER A 334 -19.40 -14.07 11.09
N ILE A 335 -18.46 -13.18 11.44
CA ILE A 335 -18.58 -12.32 12.64
C ILE A 335 -19.43 -11.07 12.34
N VAL A 336 -19.37 -10.57 11.10
CA VAL A 336 -20.13 -9.39 10.65
C VAL A 336 -21.63 -9.73 10.55
N GLU A 337 -21.97 -10.89 9.98
CA GLU A 337 -23.36 -11.38 9.84
C GLU A 337 -24.08 -11.58 11.17
N ARG A 338 -23.36 -11.85 12.27
CA ARG A 338 -23.94 -12.03 13.61
C ARG A 338 -24.21 -10.73 14.36
N LEU A 339 -23.70 -9.59 13.89
CA LEU A 339 -23.68 -8.33 14.64
C LEU A 339 -24.49 -7.19 14.00
N PHE A 340 -24.78 -7.27 12.70
CA PHE A 340 -25.65 -6.33 12.01
C PHE A 340 -27.00 -6.99 11.76
N ASN A 341 -28.06 -6.45 12.38
CA ASN A 341 -29.45 -6.81 12.04
C ASN A 341 -29.65 -6.68 10.52
N GLU A 342 -30.49 -7.54 9.94
CA GLU A 342 -30.71 -7.66 8.49
C GLU A 342 -30.88 -6.30 7.79
N ARG A 343 -31.59 -5.35 8.41
CA ARG A 343 -31.80 -3.98 7.92
C ARG A 343 -30.52 -3.18 7.59
N ASP A 344 -29.43 -3.36 8.33
CA ASP A 344 -28.14 -2.70 8.04
C ASP A 344 -27.35 -3.41 6.93
N LEU A 345 -27.64 -4.70 6.70
CA LEU A 345 -26.99 -5.51 5.66
C LEU A 345 -27.72 -5.39 4.31
N GLU A 346 -29.05 -5.34 4.32
CA GLU A 346 -29.91 -5.11 3.14
C GLU A 346 -29.56 -3.81 2.42
N SER A 347 -29.29 -2.72 3.16
CA SER A 347 -28.83 -1.44 2.58
C SER A 347 -27.46 -1.53 1.88
N ARG A 348 -26.73 -2.64 2.05
CA ARG A 348 -25.39 -2.89 1.49
C ARG A 348 -25.37 -4.04 0.48
N GLN A 349 -26.47 -4.79 0.32
CA GLN A 349 -26.61 -5.85 -0.69
C GLN A 349 -26.93 -5.25 -2.08
N GLY A 350 -26.02 -4.43 -2.62
CA GLY A 350 -26.15 -3.90 -3.98
C GLY A 350 -25.01 -2.98 -4.41
N GLU A 351 -24.58 -2.06 -3.54
CA GLU A 351 -23.57 -1.04 -3.88
C GLU A 351 -22.14 -1.63 -3.82
N PRO A 352 -21.29 -1.46 -4.87
CA PRO A 352 -19.89 -1.90 -4.85
C PRO A 352 -18.99 -1.01 -3.94
N PRO A 353 -18.36 -1.57 -2.88
CA PRO A 353 -17.66 -0.79 -1.85
C PRO A 353 -16.13 -0.77 -2.04
N LEU A 354 -15.64 -0.03 -3.04
CA LEU A 354 -14.27 -0.10 -3.57
C LEU A 354 -13.43 1.19 -3.52
N LEU A 355 -13.17 1.75 -2.33
CA LEU A 355 -12.26 2.88 -2.18
C LEU A 355 -10.83 2.33 -2.17
N ILE A 356 -10.33 2.09 -3.38
CA ILE A 356 -9.11 1.32 -3.63
C ILE A 356 -8.18 2.15 -4.49
N GLN A 357 -7.05 2.52 -3.89
CA GLN A 357 -5.86 2.90 -4.62
C GLN A 357 -5.35 1.66 -5.38
N PHE A 358 -5.30 1.73 -6.71
CA PHE A 358 -4.89 0.64 -7.56
C PHE A 358 -3.44 0.80 -8.07
N ARG A 359 -2.98 -0.27 -8.72
CA ARG A 359 -1.75 -0.32 -9.50
C ARG A 359 -2.11 -0.97 -10.83
N LEU A 360 -1.91 -0.26 -11.94
CA LEU A 360 -1.93 -0.87 -13.27
C LEU A 360 -0.49 -1.12 -13.72
N PHE A 361 -0.23 -2.33 -14.19
CA PHE A 361 0.98 -2.71 -14.89
C PHE A 361 0.58 -3.19 -16.29
N GLU A 362 0.86 -2.39 -17.31
CA GLU A 362 0.35 -2.61 -18.67
C GLU A 362 1.35 -2.08 -19.70
N HIS A 363 1.74 -2.92 -20.66
CA HIS A 363 2.77 -2.62 -21.67
C HIS A 363 4.05 -1.98 -21.08
N GLY A 364 4.54 -2.55 -19.97
CA GLY A 364 5.73 -2.05 -19.26
C GLY A 364 5.57 -0.67 -18.62
N ARG A 365 4.35 -0.15 -18.48
CA ARG A 365 4.02 1.08 -17.73
C ARG A 365 3.50 0.71 -16.35
N ALA A 366 3.97 1.41 -15.31
CA ALA A 366 3.50 1.27 -13.94
C ALA A 366 2.76 2.54 -13.50
N VAL A 367 1.44 2.46 -13.35
CA VAL A 367 0.58 3.58 -12.96
C VAL A 367 -0.07 3.34 -11.60
N LYS A 368 -0.06 4.40 -10.79
CA LYS A 368 -0.82 4.53 -9.53
C LYS A 368 -2.06 5.35 -9.84
N GLY A 369 -3.20 4.94 -9.29
CA GLY A 369 -4.43 5.69 -9.41
C GLY A 369 -5.41 5.35 -8.30
N THR A 370 -6.52 6.07 -8.27
CA THR A 370 -7.50 6.04 -7.19
C THR A 370 -8.90 5.79 -7.74
N PHE A 371 -9.67 4.89 -7.12
CA PHE A 371 -11.09 4.73 -7.41
C PHE A 371 -11.96 5.26 -6.26
N LEU A 372 -12.98 6.02 -6.64
CA LEU A 372 -13.81 6.82 -5.74
C LEU A 372 -15.08 6.06 -5.36
N VAL A 373 -15.38 5.97 -4.07
CA VAL A 373 -16.40 5.03 -3.57
C VAL A 373 -17.06 5.43 -2.27
N ASN A 374 -18.33 4.98 -2.14
CA ASN A 374 -19.04 4.78 -0.88
C ASN A 374 -18.27 3.89 0.13
N LYS A 375 -17.41 4.53 0.92
CA LYS A 375 -16.79 3.95 2.11
C LYS A 375 -16.95 4.91 3.27
N LYS A 376 -17.84 4.59 4.21
CA LYS A 376 -17.99 5.36 5.45
C LYS A 376 -16.60 5.51 6.11
N PRO A 377 -16.08 6.74 6.24
CA PRO A 377 -14.75 6.95 6.79
C PRO A 377 -14.77 6.61 8.27
N LYS A 378 -13.58 6.40 8.85
CA LYS A 378 -13.46 6.44 10.31
C LYS A 378 -13.80 7.86 10.79
N LYS A 379 -14.15 8.00 12.07
CA LYS A 379 -14.24 9.31 12.72
C LYS A 379 -13.00 10.14 12.34
N ALA A 380 -13.17 11.38 11.92
CA ALA A 380 -12.03 12.26 11.75
C ALA A 380 -11.47 12.64 13.12
N HIS A 381 -10.18 12.92 13.13
CA HIS A 381 -9.43 13.30 14.31
C HIS A 381 -8.56 14.49 13.94
N LEU A 382 -8.42 15.43 14.87
CA LEU A 382 -7.37 16.44 14.83
C LEU A 382 -5.98 15.78 14.85
N SER A 383 -4.99 16.55 14.45
CA SER A 383 -3.57 16.26 14.69
C SER A 383 -2.94 17.45 15.41
N LYS A 384 -1.75 17.28 15.99
CA LYS A 384 -1.03 18.38 16.66
C LYS A 384 -0.89 19.62 15.77
N ASN A 385 -0.61 19.43 14.47
CA ASN A 385 -0.49 20.53 13.52
C ASN A 385 -1.85 21.18 13.23
N LEU A 386 -2.90 20.38 13.02
CA LEU A 386 -4.24 20.91 12.76
C LEU A 386 -4.78 21.68 13.97
N ILE A 387 -4.53 21.23 15.20
CA ILE A 387 -4.86 21.98 16.42
C ILE A 387 -4.18 23.36 16.39
N ALA A 388 -2.88 23.42 16.10
CA ALA A 388 -2.14 24.68 16.05
C ALA A 388 -2.67 25.62 14.95
N LEU A 389 -3.00 25.10 13.76
CA LEU A 389 -3.59 25.88 12.67
C LEU A 389 -5.00 26.40 13.01
N LEU A 390 -5.85 25.57 13.62
CA LEU A 390 -7.19 25.98 14.06
C LEU A 390 -7.14 27.02 15.18
N SER A 391 -6.28 26.85 16.18
CA SER A 391 -6.09 27.84 17.24
C SER A 391 -5.55 29.17 16.71
N TYR A 392 -4.66 29.15 15.70
CA TYR A 392 -4.23 30.37 15.02
C TYR A 392 -5.34 31.01 14.19
N GLY A 393 -6.18 30.19 13.54
CA GLY A 393 -7.37 30.62 12.80
C GLY A 393 -8.51 31.17 13.69
N GLY A 394 -8.36 31.16 15.01
CA GLY A 394 -9.32 31.74 15.96
C GLY A 394 -10.34 30.75 16.54
N VAL A 395 -10.19 29.44 16.31
CA VAL A 395 -11.05 28.42 16.93
C VAL A 395 -10.88 28.45 18.46
N PRO A 396 -11.97 28.61 19.25
CA PRO A 396 -11.87 28.76 20.70
C PRO A 396 -11.17 27.59 21.40
N ALA A 397 -10.34 27.90 22.40
CA ALA A 397 -9.65 26.89 23.19
C ALA A 397 -10.64 26.03 23.99
N GLU A 398 -11.74 26.63 24.44
CA GLU A 398 -12.83 26.00 25.18
C GLU A 398 -13.51 24.90 24.35
N PHE A 399 -13.69 25.14 23.04
CA PHE A 399 -14.23 24.13 22.11
C PHE A 399 -13.26 22.96 21.94
N LEU A 400 -11.97 23.24 21.72
CA LEU A 400 -10.95 22.21 21.56
C LEU A 400 -10.76 21.37 22.84
N MET A 401 -10.88 21.98 24.01
CA MET A 401 -10.90 21.29 25.31
C MET A 401 -12.17 20.45 25.49
N GLY A 402 -13.35 20.97 25.13
CA GLY A 402 -14.59 20.21 25.14
C GLY A 402 -14.53 18.94 24.29
N LEU A 403 -13.93 19.01 23.09
CA LEU A 403 -13.69 17.82 22.25
C LEU A 403 -12.78 16.78 22.92
N LEU A 404 -11.80 17.22 23.73
CA LEU A 404 -10.92 16.32 24.48
C LEU A 404 -11.67 15.67 25.66
N ASP A 405 -12.45 16.45 26.41
CA ASP A 405 -13.24 15.95 27.54
C ASP A 405 -14.32 14.96 27.07
N ASP A 406 -15.00 15.24 25.96
CA ASP A 406 -15.91 14.31 25.30
C ASP A 406 -15.19 13.01 24.88
N ALA A 407 -13.98 13.10 24.33
CA ALA A 407 -13.20 11.94 23.91
C ALA A 407 -12.75 11.08 25.10
N LEU A 408 -12.37 11.70 26.21
CA LEU A 408 -12.03 11.03 27.46
C LEU A 408 -13.26 10.37 28.08
N GLY A 409 -14.37 11.09 28.22
CA GLY A 409 -15.64 10.56 28.74
C GLY A 409 -16.14 9.35 27.93
N ASN A 410 -16.11 9.43 26.60
CA ASN A 410 -16.46 8.32 25.71
C ASN A 410 -15.51 7.10 25.84
N SER A 411 -14.27 7.32 26.27
CA SER A 411 -13.30 6.24 26.55
C SER A 411 -13.58 5.58 27.90
N TYR A 412 -13.93 6.33 28.93
CA TYR A 412 -14.28 5.78 30.24
C TYR A 412 -15.61 5.01 30.25
N ARG A 413 -16.57 5.38 29.39
CA ARG A 413 -17.84 4.63 29.21
C ARG A 413 -17.65 3.15 28.88
N VAL A 414 -16.49 2.75 28.33
CA VAL A 414 -16.14 1.35 28.06
C VAL A 414 -16.20 0.46 29.32
N LEU A 415 -16.11 1.06 30.52
CA LEU A 415 -16.15 0.34 31.81
C LEU A 415 -17.57 0.23 32.42
N SER A 416 -18.58 0.92 31.88
CA SER A 416 -19.91 1.03 32.50
C SER A 416 -21.10 0.96 31.51
N ASP A 417 -20.84 1.06 30.21
CA ASP A 417 -21.84 0.98 29.14
C ASP A 417 -21.61 -0.32 28.34
N PRO A 418 -22.51 -1.32 28.42
CA PRO A 418 -22.34 -2.61 27.74
C PRO A 418 -22.16 -2.49 26.21
N LEU A 419 -22.75 -1.48 25.57
CA LEU A 419 -22.57 -1.26 24.13
C LEU A 419 -21.20 -0.65 23.81
N ALA A 420 -20.69 0.22 24.68
CA ALA A 420 -19.33 0.72 24.57
C ALA A 420 -18.28 -0.39 24.83
N ALA A 421 -18.50 -1.21 25.86
CA ALA A 421 -17.68 -2.38 26.17
C ALA A 421 -17.64 -3.37 25.00
N LEU A 422 -18.80 -3.75 24.45
CA LEU A 422 -18.92 -4.67 23.32
C LEU A 422 -18.21 -4.14 22.07
N ARG A 423 -18.36 -2.85 21.74
CA ARG A 423 -17.67 -2.19 20.62
C ARG A 423 -16.15 -2.33 20.73
N VAL A 424 -15.61 -2.13 21.93
CA VAL A 424 -14.16 -2.23 22.18
C VAL A 424 -13.70 -3.69 22.15
N ALA A 425 -14.46 -4.60 22.75
CA ALA A 425 -14.17 -6.03 22.69
C ALA A 425 -14.07 -6.54 21.25
N LEU A 426 -15.00 -6.14 20.38
CA LEU A 426 -14.98 -6.47 18.96
C LEU A 426 -13.78 -5.90 18.18
N ASN A 427 -13.23 -4.75 18.59
CA ASN A 427 -12.00 -4.21 18.01
C ASN A 427 -10.77 -5.04 18.37
N TYR A 428 -10.81 -5.77 19.49
CA TYR A 428 -9.68 -6.48 20.08
C TYR A 428 -9.84 -8.01 20.13
N GLY A 429 -10.93 -8.56 19.59
CA GLY A 429 -11.28 -9.98 19.63
C GLY A 429 -10.23 -10.94 19.03
N GLU A 430 -9.41 -10.46 18.08
CA GLU A 430 -8.26 -11.23 17.57
C GLU A 430 -7.16 -11.49 18.62
N MET A 431 -7.17 -10.77 19.75
CA MET A 431 -6.17 -10.91 20.83
C MET A 431 -6.60 -11.84 21.96
N ASP A 432 -7.87 -12.25 22.01
CA ASP A 432 -8.44 -13.12 23.05
C ASP A 432 -9.42 -14.17 22.52
N ASN A 433 -9.40 -14.40 21.20
CA ASN A 433 -10.32 -15.27 20.48
C ASN A 433 -11.81 -14.88 20.67
N ASN A 434 -12.10 -13.60 20.90
CA ASN A 434 -13.41 -13.01 21.18
C ASN A 434 -14.01 -13.38 22.55
N LEU A 435 -13.23 -13.96 23.47
CA LEU A 435 -13.71 -14.38 24.80
C LEU A 435 -14.45 -13.25 25.54
N VAL A 436 -13.89 -12.05 25.59
CA VAL A 436 -14.56 -10.91 26.25
C VAL A 436 -15.84 -10.49 25.53
N THR A 437 -15.91 -10.64 24.20
CA THR A 437 -17.14 -10.39 23.44
C THR A 437 -18.24 -11.38 23.84
N GLU A 438 -17.92 -12.67 23.97
CA GLU A 438 -18.87 -13.70 24.38
C GLU A 438 -19.35 -13.50 25.83
N ILE A 439 -18.43 -13.16 26.75
CA ILE A 439 -18.76 -12.82 28.15
C ILE A 439 -19.78 -11.67 28.20
N ILE A 440 -19.56 -10.57 27.46
CA ILE A 440 -20.50 -9.44 27.41
C ILE A 440 -21.85 -9.85 26.80
N LEU A 441 -21.84 -10.62 25.71
CA LEU A 441 -23.07 -11.07 25.03
C LEU A 441 -23.92 -12.05 25.87
N THR A 442 -23.30 -12.81 26.77
CA THR A 442 -24.02 -13.68 27.73
C THR A 442 -24.64 -12.92 28.91
N GLY A 443 -24.44 -11.59 29.02
CA GLY A 443 -25.04 -10.76 30.06
C GLY A 443 -24.28 -10.76 31.38
N ILE A 444 -23.00 -11.15 31.39
CA ILE A 444 -22.15 -11.05 32.58
C ILE A 444 -21.89 -9.56 32.90
N PRO A 445 -22.05 -9.10 34.16
CA PRO A 445 -21.86 -7.70 34.54
C PRO A 445 -20.44 -7.19 34.25
N LEU A 446 -20.31 -5.93 33.84
CA LEU A 446 -19.01 -5.30 33.50
C LEU A 446 -18.07 -5.16 34.72
N GLU A 447 -18.64 -5.25 35.92
CA GLU A 447 -17.97 -5.23 37.22
C GLU A 447 -17.26 -6.54 37.57
N GLU A 448 -17.48 -7.61 36.80
CA GLU A 448 -16.74 -8.87 36.95
C GLU A 448 -15.24 -8.61 36.80
N SER A 449 -14.42 -9.14 37.73
CA SER A 449 -13.02 -8.75 37.91
C SER A 449 -12.14 -9.00 36.68
N TYR A 450 -12.31 -10.12 35.98
CA TYR A 450 -11.60 -10.41 34.75
C TYR A 450 -12.02 -9.44 33.64
N LEU A 451 -13.34 -9.30 33.41
CA LEU A 451 -13.91 -8.41 32.41
C LEU A 451 -13.48 -6.95 32.61
N GLN A 452 -13.60 -6.43 33.83
CA GLN A 452 -13.19 -5.07 34.20
C GLN A 452 -11.70 -4.85 33.96
N HIS A 453 -10.85 -5.82 34.32
CA HIS A 453 -9.40 -5.76 34.06
C HIS A 453 -9.08 -5.73 32.55
N ARG A 454 -9.75 -6.57 31.74
CA ARG A 454 -9.59 -6.61 30.28
C ARG A 454 -10.04 -5.31 29.63
N LEU A 455 -11.24 -4.81 29.97
CA LEU A 455 -11.78 -3.54 29.46
C LEU A 455 -10.93 -2.34 29.89
N SER A 456 -10.39 -2.32 31.12
CA SER A 456 -9.46 -1.29 31.58
C SER A 456 -8.16 -1.28 30.77
N SER A 457 -7.63 -2.45 30.42
CA SER A 457 -6.46 -2.57 29.54
C SER A 457 -6.73 -2.03 28.13
N TRP A 458 -7.87 -2.39 27.53
CA TRP A 458 -8.25 -1.93 26.19
C TRP A 458 -8.66 -0.46 26.13
N MET A 459 -9.28 0.08 27.19
CA MET A 459 -9.52 1.53 27.34
C MET A 459 -8.19 2.30 27.40
N LYS A 460 -7.20 1.79 28.13
CA LYS A 460 -5.83 2.36 28.13
C LYS A 460 -5.18 2.29 26.74
N GLU A 461 -5.52 1.30 25.92
CA GLU A 461 -5.04 1.21 24.53
C GLU A 461 -5.75 2.23 23.61
N GLU A 462 -7.09 2.36 23.65
CA GLU A 462 -7.81 3.35 22.84
C GLU A 462 -7.38 4.79 23.19
N THR A 463 -7.18 5.08 24.48
CA THR A 463 -6.75 6.42 24.97
C THR A 463 -5.31 6.79 24.63
N LYS A 464 -4.43 5.84 24.24
CA LYS A 464 -3.09 6.18 23.72
C LYS A 464 -3.15 7.07 22.48
N SER A 465 -4.21 6.95 21.67
CA SER A 465 -4.37 7.81 20.49
C SER A 465 -4.58 9.29 20.85
N LEU A 466 -5.23 9.57 21.99
CA LEU A 466 -5.42 10.93 22.52
C LEU A 466 -4.11 11.55 22.98
N LYS A 467 -3.18 10.77 23.56
CA LYS A 467 -1.81 11.22 23.86
C LYS A 467 -1.03 11.65 22.61
N GLY A 468 -1.38 11.09 21.45
CA GLY A 468 -0.91 11.51 20.13
C GLY A 468 -1.73 12.64 19.49
N PHE A 469 -2.51 13.38 20.28
CA PHE A 469 -3.40 14.48 19.86
C PHE A 469 -4.49 14.09 18.84
N LYS A 470 -4.85 12.80 18.73
CA LYS A 470 -5.89 12.31 17.80
C LYS A 470 -7.30 12.49 18.37
N ILE A 471 -7.66 13.73 18.68
CA ILE A 471 -8.95 14.11 19.26
C ILE A 471 -10.04 13.99 18.19
N PRO A 472 -11.08 13.14 18.36
CA PRO A 472 -12.19 13.05 17.41
C PRO A 472 -12.94 14.37 17.27
N VAL A 473 -13.41 14.68 16.06
CA VAL A 473 -14.25 15.87 15.80
C VAL A 473 -15.60 15.44 15.22
N PRO A 474 -16.75 15.92 15.74
CA PRO A 474 -18.04 15.71 15.11
C PRO A 474 -18.12 16.44 13.76
N GLU A 475 -18.99 15.96 12.86
CA GLU A 475 -19.24 16.57 11.54
C GLU A 475 -17.97 16.77 10.70
N SER A 476 -16.97 15.90 10.92
CA SER A 476 -15.67 15.95 10.27
C SER A 476 -15.28 14.57 9.74
N TYR A 477 -14.66 14.54 8.57
CA TYR A 477 -14.43 13.34 7.79
C TYR A 477 -13.04 13.37 7.15
N TYR A 478 -12.32 12.24 7.14
CA TYR A 478 -11.21 12.07 6.21
C TYR A 478 -11.78 11.52 4.90
N LEU A 479 -11.85 12.37 3.88
CA LEU A 479 -12.37 12.04 2.54
C LEU A 479 -11.21 11.91 1.56
N MET A 480 -11.35 11.00 0.60
CA MET A 480 -10.36 10.83 -0.46
C MET A 480 -10.58 11.92 -1.52
N GLY A 481 -9.49 12.58 -1.92
CA GLY A 481 -9.54 13.63 -2.92
C GLY A 481 -9.50 13.08 -4.35
N THR A 482 -10.25 13.70 -5.24
CA THR A 482 -10.05 13.59 -6.69
C THR A 482 -10.39 14.90 -7.38
N VAL A 483 -10.24 14.94 -8.70
CA VAL A 483 -10.53 16.11 -9.52
C VAL A 483 -11.92 16.01 -10.13
N ASP A 484 -12.62 17.15 -10.23
CA ASP A 484 -13.85 17.28 -11.01
C ASP A 484 -13.57 17.04 -12.51
N PRO A 485 -14.09 15.95 -13.11
CA PRO A 485 -13.95 15.68 -14.53
C PRO A 485 -14.76 16.64 -15.41
N THR A 486 -15.79 17.29 -14.87
CA THR A 486 -16.68 18.19 -15.61
C THR A 486 -16.07 19.58 -15.85
N GLY A 487 -15.12 20.00 -15.02
CA GLY A 487 -14.49 21.32 -15.06
C GLY A 487 -15.44 22.47 -14.66
N LEU A 488 -16.60 22.17 -14.07
CA LEU A 488 -17.62 23.15 -13.75
C LEU A 488 -17.30 23.91 -12.44
N LEU A 489 -16.71 23.25 -11.44
CA LEU A 489 -16.31 23.90 -10.19
C LEU A 489 -15.40 25.11 -10.43
N LYS A 490 -15.62 26.20 -9.70
CA LYS A 490 -14.70 27.36 -9.63
C LYS A 490 -13.50 27.07 -8.72
N ARG A 491 -12.47 27.94 -8.75
CA ARG A 491 -11.22 27.78 -7.99
C ARG A 491 -11.43 27.62 -6.47
N ASP A 492 -12.45 28.29 -5.93
CA ASP A 492 -12.87 28.29 -4.53
C ASP A 492 -13.98 27.27 -4.20
N GLU A 493 -14.50 26.56 -5.21
CA GLU A 493 -15.60 25.61 -5.06
C GLU A 493 -15.11 24.16 -5.08
N VAL A 494 -15.65 23.34 -4.18
CA VAL A 494 -15.46 21.89 -4.12
C VAL A 494 -16.81 21.18 -4.19
N CYS A 495 -16.87 19.94 -4.69
CA CYS A 495 -18.06 19.11 -4.47
C CYS A 495 -17.75 18.05 -3.41
N VAL A 496 -18.51 18.05 -2.31
CA VAL A 496 -18.36 17.08 -1.21
C VAL A 496 -19.62 16.21 -1.15
N ILE A 497 -19.42 14.90 -1.06
CA ILE A 497 -20.49 13.90 -1.01
C ILE A 497 -20.31 13.05 0.25
N LEU A 498 -21.35 12.94 1.07
CA LEU A 498 -21.39 12.15 2.32
C LEU A 498 -22.44 11.02 2.22
N ASP A 499 -22.84 10.39 3.34
CA ASP A 499 -23.91 9.37 3.34
C ASP A 499 -25.26 9.96 2.91
N ASN A 500 -25.60 11.14 3.44
CA ASN A 500 -26.87 11.80 3.19
C ASN A 500 -26.93 12.60 1.87
N GLY A 501 -25.93 12.44 0.99
CA GLY A 501 -25.85 13.13 -0.30
C GLY A 501 -24.82 14.27 -0.33
N HIS A 502 -25.10 15.30 -1.13
CA HIS A 502 -24.18 16.42 -1.36
C HIS A 502 -24.23 17.43 -0.21
N VAL A 503 -23.06 17.93 0.17
CA VAL A 503 -22.92 19.07 1.10
C VAL A 503 -23.08 20.38 0.34
N SER A 504 -23.56 21.42 1.01
CA SER A 504 -23.62 22.78 0.47
C SER A 504 -23.31 23.81 1.56
N GLY A 505 -22.59 24.87 1.19
CA GLY A 505 -22.11 25.91 2.12
C GLY A 505 -20.59 25.86 2.31
N GLU A 506 -20.08 26.54 3.32
CA GLU A 506 -18.65 26.58 3.62
C GLU A 506 -18.20 25.28 4.29
N VAL A 507 -17.01 24.81 3.92
CA VAL A 507 -16.35 23.62 4.47
C VAL A 507 -14.87 23.90 4.66
N LEU A 508 -14.30 23.44 5.77
CA LEU A 508 -12.86 23.53 6.01
C LEU A 508 -12.18 22.28 5.46
N VAL A 509 -11.13 22.46 4.66
CA VAL A 509 -10.36 21.39 4.03
C VAL A 509 -8.87 21.52 4.37
N TYR A 510 -8.24 20.42 4.74
CA TYR A 510 -6.83 20.34 5.16
C TYR A 510 -6.23 18.98 4.78
N ARG A 511 -4.97 18.97 4.29
CA ARG A 511 -4.19 17.72 4.12
C ARG A 511 -3.23 17.54 5.29
N ASN A 512 -3.21 16.36 5.90
CA ASN A 512 -2.23 16.05 6.95
C ASN A 512 -0.99 15.35 6.35
N PRO A 513 0.26 15.80 6.62
CA PRO A 513 0.67 16.76 7.65
C PRO A 513 1.02 18.15 7.10
N GLY A 514 0.03 19.00 6.83
CA GLY A 514 0.25 20.43 6.68
C GLY A 514 0.74 21.10 7.97
N SER A 515 1.39 22.24 7.84
CA SER A 515 1.93 23.05 8.93
C SER A 515 1.96 24.56 8.64
N HIS A 516 1.70 24.95 7.40
CA HIS A 516 1.60 26.34 6.96
C HIS A 516 0.12 26.78 6.94
N PHE A 517 -0.15 28.08 7.09
CA PHE A 517 -1.52 28.61 7.03
C PHE A 517 -2.16 28.45 5.65
N GLY A 518 -1.35 28.29 4.60
CA GLY A 518 -1.80 27.92 3.26
C GLY A 518 -2.11 26.43 3.07
N ASP A 519 -1.90 25.57 4.08
CA ASP A 519 -2.24 24.14 3.98
C ASP A 519 -3.69 23.83 4.42
N ILE A 520 -4.44 24.86 4.82
CA ILE A 520 -5.78 24.80 5.37
C ILE A 520 -6.65 25.88 4.68
N HIS A 521 -7.78 25.46 4.12
CA HIS A 521 -8.65 26.35 3.34
C HIS A 521 -10.09 26.24 3.81
N VAL A 522 -10.79 27.38 3.88
CA VAL A 522 -12.25 27.40 3.84
C VAL A 522 -12.67 27.49 2.37
N LEU A 523 -13.48 26.54 1.92
CA LEU A 523 -13.91 26.37 0.53
C LEU A 523 -15.43 26.21 0.47
N LYS A 524 -16.01 26.44 -0.70
CA LYS A 524 -17.46 26.38 -0.90
C LYS A 524 -17.90 25.04 -1.47
N ALA A 525 -18.52 24.20 -0.65
CA ALA A 525 -19.21 23.00 -1.09
C ALA A 525 -20.37 23.38 -2.03
N THR A 526 -20.32 22.89 -3.26
CA THR A 526 -21.22 23.23 -4.37
C THR A 526 -21.68 21.96 -5.08
N TYR A 527 -23.00 21.84 -5.30
CA TYR A 527 -23.58 20.73 -6.05
C TYR A 527 -23.39 20.90 -7.56
N VAL A 528 -22.82 19.88 -8.21
CA VAL A 528 -22.60 19.85 -9.67
C VAL A 528 -23.39 18.69 -10.26
N LYS A 529 -24.52 18.97 -10.92
CA LYS A 529 -25.41 17.91 -11.45
C LYS A 529 -24.74 16.94 -12.43
N PRO A 530 -23.94 17.39 -13.44
CA PRO A 530 -23.26 16.47 -14.38
C PRO A 530 -22.18 15.61 -13.74
N LEU A 531 -21.75 15.91 -12.50
CA LEU A 531 -20.78 15.08 -11.79
C LEU A 531 -21.37 13.71 -11.42
N LEU A 532 -22.70 13.61 -11.26
CA LEU A 532 -23.38 12.35 -10.96
C LEU A 532 -23.10 11.26 -12.00
N ASP A 533 -22.92 11.61 -13.27
CA ASP A 533 -22.63 10.66 -14.35
C ASP A 533 -21.26 9.99 -14.20
N PHE A 534 -20.33 10.63 -13.48
CA PHE A 534 -18.99 10.11 -13.17
C PHE A 534 -18.91 9.43 -11.80
N VAL A 535 -19.73 9.88 -10.84
CA VAL A 535 -19.74 9.37 -9.46
C VAL A 535 -20.63 8.14 -9.30
N GLY A 536 -21.71 8.06 -10.06
CA GLY A 536 -22.74 7.03 -9.90
C GLY A 536 -23.27 7.00 -8.46
N TYR A 537 -23.16 5.85 -7.81
CA TYR A 537 -23.63 5.61 -6.44
C TYR A 537 -22.58 5.87 -5.35
N ALA A 538 -21.42 6.42 -5.69
CA ALA A 538 -20.36 6.64 -4.72
C ALA A 538 -20.67 7.79 -3.73
N LYS A 539 -20.20 7.63 -2.49
CA LYS A 539 -20.44 8.51 -1.33
C LYS A 539 -19.10 8.71 -0.61
N PHE A 540 -18.96 9.68 0.29
CA PHE A 540 -17.74 9.93 1.06
C PHE A 540 -16.49 10.29 0.23
N ALA A 541 -16.60 11.31 -0.61
CA ALA A 541 -15.47 11.84 -1.38
C ALA A 541 -15.55 13.37 -1.57
N ILE A 542 -14.42 13.97 -1.93
CA ILE A 542 -14.28 15.39 -2.25
C ILE A 542 -13.66 15.56 -3.65
N PHE A 543 -14.28 16.43 -4.45
CA PHE A 543 -13.88 16.77 -5.81
C PHE A 543 -13.34 18.20 -5.85
N PHE A 544 -12.15 18.36 -6.41
CA PHE A 544 -11.43 19.62 -6.52
C PHE A 544 -11.47 20.18 -7.95
N PRO A 545 -11.41 21.52 -8.11
CA PRO A 545 -11.52 22.18 -9.41
C PRO A 545 -10.25 22.06 -10.26
N CYS A 546 -10.43 22.10 -11.58
CA CYS A 546 -9.35 22.23 -12.57
C CYS A 546 -9.02 23.70 -12.89
N LYS A 547 -8.95 24.60 -11.89
CA LYS A 547 -8.82 26.05 -12.15
C LYS A 547 -7.81 26.76 -11.25
N GLY A 548 -7.01 27.63 -11.86
CA GLY A 548 -6.03 28.51 -11.21
C GLY A 548 -4.57 28.08 -11.37
N PRO A 549 -3.64 28.86 -10.79
CA PRO A 549 -2.20 28.68 -11.01
C PRO A 549 -1.60 27.45 -10.32
N ARG A 550 -2.36 26.82 -9.43
CA ARG A 550 -1.98 25.61 -8.67
C ARG A 550 -3.23 24.77 -8.42
N SER A 551 -3.07 23.46 -8.23
CA SER A 551 -4.18 22.60 -7.80
C SER A 551 -4.40 22.78 -6.30
N LEU A 552 -5.66 22.68 -5.83
CA LEU A 552 -5.94 22.82 -4.39
C LEU A 552 -5.27 21.72 -3.54
N ALA A 553 -5.03 20.53 -4.10
CA ALA A 553 -4.24 19.50 -3.43
C ALA A 553 -2.77 19.91 -3.29
N ASP A 554 -2.16 20.45 -4.34
CA ASP A 554 -0.77 20.92 -4.32
C ASP A 554 -0.61 22.15 -3.40
N GLU A 555 -1.62 23.04 -3.34
CA GLU A 555 -1.71 24.11 -2.33
C GLU A 555 -1.67 23.56 -0.90
N MET A 556 -2.39 22.46 -0.63
CA MET A 556 -2.42 21.80 0.69
C MET A 556 -1.26 20.82 0.91
N ALA A 557 -0.16 21.32 1.46
CA ALA A 557 1.01 20.53 1.84
C ALA A 557 1.61 19.69 0.69
N GLU A 558 1.62 20.20 -0.54
CA GLU A 558 2.15 19.52 -1.75
C GLU A 558 1.45 18.16 -2.01
N GLY A 559 0.11 18.19 -2.04
CA GLY A 559 -0.74 17.02 -2.29
C GLY A 559 -1.06 16.76 -3.76
N ASP A 560 -1.56 15.55 -3.99
CA ASP A 560 -2.06 15.08 -5.28
C ASP A 560 -3.38 14.30 -5.11
N PHE A 561 -3.74 13.49 -6.11
CA PHE A 561 -4.96 12.67 -6.08
C PHE A 561 -4.65 11.16 -6.21
N ASP A 562 -3.42 10.77 -5.89
CA ASP A 562 -2.88 9.42 -6.05
C ASP A 562 -3.30 8.44 -4.93
N GLY A 563 -3.94 8.99 -3.88
CA GLY A 563 -4.43 8.29 -2.70
C GLY A 563 -4.60 9.18 -1.46
N ASP A 564 -4.40 10.49 -1.61
CA ASP A 564 -4.47 11.47 -0.52
C ASP A 564 -5.83 11.56 0.17
N MET A 565 -5.76 11.76 1.48
CA MET A 565 -6.91 11.90 2.37
C MET A 565 -6.94 13.32 2.95
N PHE A 566 -8.00 14.04 2.66
CA PHE A 566 -8.25 15.39 3.14
C PHE A 566 -9.17 15.34 4.36
N PHE A 567 -8.79 16.00 5.43
CA PHE A 567 -9.69 16.35 6.52
C PHE A 567 -10.70 17.37 5.96
N VAL A 568 -11.98 17.05 6.02
CA VAL A 568 -13.09 17.91 5.61
C VAL A 568 -14.02 18.07 6.81
N SER A 569 -14.21 19.30 7.28
CA SER A 569 -15.15 19.63 8.35
C SER A 569 -16.29 20.48 7.83
N ILE A 570 -17.50 20.17 8.29
CA ILE A 570 -18.71 21.02 8.10
C ILE A 570 -19.15 21.65 9.44
N ASN A 571 -18.39 21.42 10.51
CA ASN A 571 -18.68 21.90 11.86
C ASN A 571 -18.48 23.42 11.96
N ARG A 572 -19.53 24.13 12.36
CA ARG A 572 -19.60 25.62 12.45
C ARG A 572 -18.72 26.29 13.52
N GLN A 573 -17.95 25.55 14.30
CA GLN A 573 -16.91 26.08 15.19
C GLN A 573 -15.49 25.79 14.67
N VAL A 574 -15.37 24.95 13.63
CA VAL A 574 -14.11 24.62 12.95
C VAL A 574 -14.00 25.39 11.63
N VAL A 575 -15.12 25.54 10.92
CA VAL A 575 -15.33 26.43 9.77
C VAL A 575 -15.71 27.82 10.27
#